data_AF-A0A9E6JSF2-F1
#
_entry.id   AF-A0A9E6JSF2-F1
#
_cell.length_a   1.000
_cell.length_b   1.000
_cell.length_c   1.000
_cell.angle_alpha   90.00
_cell.angle_beta   90.00
_cell.angle_gamma   90.00
#
_symmetry.space_group_name_H-M   'P 1'
#
loop_
_entity.id
_entity.type
_entity.pdbx_description
1 polymer ?
#
loop_
_entity_poly.entity_id
_entity_poly.type
_entity_poly.pdbx_seq_one_letter_code
_entity_poly.pdbx_strand_id
1 'polypeptide(L)'
;MGTPAETLYFRVGENSSHDLPDGNALPPEWSLRKISSSRERQAFYDTFEEHAFHKSLVVIRIKGTLYLTDLDTGIVQAETYIHGTPASFFPSALADSKAKKMLEQCSDIRSFIRTSTIDVFVSSWRVLDENKKTIA
;
A
#
# COMPACT_ATOMS: atom_id res chain seq x y z
N MET A 1 -39.04 2.10 4.02
CA MET A 1 -38.05 3.10 4.49
C MET A 1 -36.78 2.32 4.76
N GLY A 2 -35.70 2.59 4.02
CA GLY A 2 -34.43 1.89 4.23
C GLY A 2 -33.78 2.39 5.51
N THR A 3 -33.34 1.48 6.37
CA THR A 3 -32.48 1.80 7.50
C THR A 3 -31.24 2.52 6.99
N PRO A 4 -30.81 3.63 7.62
CA PRO A 4 -29.59 4.31 7.21
C PRO A 4 -28.40 3.37 7.38
N ALA A 5 -27.46 3.39 6.42
CA ALA A 5 -26.22 2.65 6.53
C ALA A 5 -25.43 3.16 7.74
N GLU A 6 -25.28 2.31 8.75
CA GLU A 6 -24.51 2.63 9.95
C GLU A 6 -23.04 2.27 9.73
N THR A 7 -22.16 3.26 9.82
CA THR A 7 -20.71 3.03 9.75
C THR A 7 -20.22 2.48 11.08
N LEU A 8 -19.73 1.24 11.08
CA LEU A 8 -19.10 0.63 12.24
C LEU A 8 -17.61 0.96 12.28
N TYR A 9 -17.11 1.34 13.45
CA TYR A 9 -15.70 1.66 13.69
C TYR A 9 -15.06 0.58 14.56
N PHE A 10 -13.86 0.13 14.18
CA PHE A 10 -13.06 -0.83 14.94
C PHE A 10 -11.71 -0.21 15.28
N ARG A 11 -11.22 -0.45 16.50
CA ARG A 11 -9.90 0.03 16.95
C ARG A 11 -8.95 -1.15 17.06
N VAL A 12 -7.84 -1.09 16.32
CA VAL A 12 -6.70 -2.01 16.52
C VAL A 12 -5.88 -1.46 17.68
N GLY A 13 -5.62 -2.27 18.71
CA GLY A 13 -4.84 -1.84 19.87
C GLY A 13 -3.34 -1.79 19.55
N GLU A 14 -2.61 -0.84 20.14
CA GLU A 14 -1.15 -0.71 19.96
C GLU A 14 -0.36 -1.93 20.48
N ASN A 15 -0.98 -2.77 21.33
CA ASN A 15 -0.38 -3.97 21.94
C ASN A 15 -1.14 -5.27 21.66
N SER A 16 -2.18 -5.25 20.82
CA SER A 16 -2.76 -6.51 20.36
C SER A 16 -1.74 -7.20 19.45
N SER A 17 -1.66 -8.54 19.49
CA SER A 17 -1.07 -9.29 18.38
C SER A 17 -1.64 -8.73 17.07
N HIS A 18 -1.00 -8.97 15.92
CA HIS A 18 -1.51 -8.54 14.60
C HIS A 18 -2.88 -9.17 14.20
N ASP A 19 -3.67 -9.59 15.19
CA ASP A 19 -5.04 -10.03 15.12
C ASP A 19 -5.95 -8.87 15.56
N LEU A 20 -7.01 -8.62 14.79
CA LEU A 20 -8.12 -7.77 15.25
C LEU A 20 -8.62 -8.29 16.60
N PRO A 21 -8.95 -7.41 17.57
CA PRO A 21 -9.48 -7.87 18.84
C PRO A 21 -10.72 -8.74 18.61
N ASP A 22 -10.78 -9.88 19.31
CA ASP A 22 -11.98 -10.70 19.35
C ASP A 22 -13.15 -9.85 19.87
N GLY A 23 -14.06 -9.50 18.96
CA GLY A 23 -15.49 -9.47 19.24
C GLY A 23 -16.10 -8.33 20.05
N ASN A 24 -15.41 -7.23 20.38
CA ASN A 24 -16.06 -6.19 21.21
C ASN A 24 -16.80 -5.06 20.45
N ALA A 25 -16.91 -5.11 19.12
CA ALA A 25 -17.60 -4.08 18.34
C ALA A 25 -18.44 -4.61 17.17
N LEU A 26 -18.67 -5.92 17.08
CA LEU A 26 -19.54 -6.51 16.07
C LEU A 26 -20.92 -6.83 16.66
N PRO A 27 -22.00 -6.71 15.86
CA PRO A 27 -23.28 -7.30 16.24
C PRO A 27 -23.10 -8.75 16.70
N PRO A 28 -23.89 -9.24 17.68
CA PRO A 28 -23.73 -10.59 18.23
C PRO A 28 -23.79 -11.70 17.18
N GLU A 29 -24.54 -11.46 16.11
CA GLU A 29 -24.74 -12.36 14.98
C GLU A 29 -23.55 -12.36 14.01
N TRP A 30 -22.60 -11.44 14.14
CA TRP A 30 -21.50 -11.26 13.20
C TRP A 30 -20.19 -11.77 13.76
N SER A 31 -19.36 -12.33 12.89
CA SER A 31 -18.04 -12.83 13.27
C SER A 31 -16.97 -12.43 12.26
N LEU A 32 -15.73 -12.32 12.73
CA LEU A 32 -14.57 -12.14 11.85
C LEU A 32 -13.92 -13.48 11.58
N ARG A 33 -13.60 -13.73 10.32
CA ARG A 33 -12.78 -14.87 9.92
C ARG A 33 -11.54 -14.39 9.19
N LYS A 34 -10.36 -14.67 9.78
CA LYS A 34 -9.07 -14.43 9.12
C LYS A 34 -8.99 -15.27 7.85
N ILE A 35 -8.67 -14.62 6.74
CA ILE A 35 -8.49 -15.22 5.41
C ILE A 35 -7.02 -15.57 5.21
N SER A 36 -6.16 -14.61 5.50
CA SER A 36 -4.74 -14.69 5.18
C SER A 36 -3.93 -13.73 6.04
N SER A 37 -2.66 -14.08 6.19
CA SER A 37 -1.60 -13.18 6.61
C SER A 37 -0.51 -13.24 5.56
N SER A 38 0.02 -12.09 5.17
CA SER A 38 1.16 -11.99 4.28
C SER A 38 2.12 -10.94 4.78
N ARG A 39 3.41 -11.20 4.59
CA ARG A 39 4.45 -10.18 4.73
C ARG A 39 4.72 -9.60 3.36
N GLU A 40 4.58 -8.30 3.24
CA GLU A 40 4.87 -7.55 2.03
C GLU A 40 6.05 -6.62 2.28
N ARG A 41 7.13 -6.84 1.54
CA ARG A 41 8.30 -5.96 1.59
C ARG A 41 8.14 -4.83 0.59
N GLN A 42 8.16 -3.61 1.10
CA GLN A 42 8.04 -2.37 0.35
C GLN A 42 9.40 -1.67 0.32
N ALA A 43 9.88 -1.28 -0.85
CA ALA A 43 11.13 -0.53 -1.00
C ALA A 43 10.83 0.87 -1.53
N PHE A 44 11.31 1.90 -0.84
CA PHE A 44 11.08 3.29 -1.21
C PHE A 44 12.32 3.83 -1.91
N TYR A 45 12.07 4.69 -2.89
CA TYR A 45 13.10 5.27 -3.73
C TYR A 45 12.92 6.78 -3.82
N ASP A 46 14.05 7.49 -3.86
CA ASP A 46 14.11 8.89 -4.28
C ASP A 46 15.50 9.14 -4.86
N THR A 47 15.72 10.30 -5.46
CA THR A 47 17.06 10.80 -5.78
C THR A 47 17.80 11.24 -4.51
N PHE A 48 19.10 11.47 -4.61
CA PHE A 48 19.89 11.98 -3.49
C PHE A 48 19.37 13.35 -2.99
N GLU A 49 18.91 14.19 -3.90
CA GLU A 49 18.35 15.51 -3.59
C GLU A 49 16.82 15.50 -3.37
N GLU A 50 16.22 14.34 -3.12
CA GLU A 50 14.80 14.20 -2.73
C GLU A 50 13.79 14.80 -3.74
N HIS A 51 14.13 14.77 -5.04
CA HIS A 51 13.31 15.37 -6.10
C HIS A 51 11.87 14.83 -6.17
N ALA A 52 11.63 13.53 -5.91
CA ALA A 52 10.27 12.99 -5.94
C ALA A 52 9.46 13.48 -4.75
N PHE A 53 10.05 13.46 -3.55
CA PHE A 53 9.45 14.03 -2.36
C PHE A 53 9.06 15.50 -2.54
N HIS A 54 9.96 16.32 -3.09
CA HIS A 54 9.68 17.74 -3.39
C HIS A 54 8.57 17.97 -4.43
N LYS A 55 8.17 16.92 -5.17
CA LYS A 55 7.06 16.94 -6.13
C LYS A 55 5.80 16.27 -5.59
N SER A 56 5.69 16.09 -4.27
CA SER A 56 4.60 15.36 -3.62
C SER A 56 4.41 13.94 -4.19
N LEU A 57 5.51 13.26 -4.53
CA LEU A 57 5.50 11.95 -5.16
C LEU A 57 6.25 10.92 -4.31
N VAL A 58 5.60 9.80 -4.02
CA VAL A 58 6.21 8.63 -3.40
C VAL A 58 6.51 7.60 -4.47
N VAL A 59 7.76 7.17 -4.55
CA VAL A 59 8.18 6.08 -5.44
C VAL A 59 8.40 4.82 -4.61
N ILE A 60 7.51 3.86 -4.75
CA ILE A 60 7.48 2.64 -3.95
C ILE A 60 7.47 1.39 -4.84
N ARG A 61 8.32 0.42 -4.53
CA ARG A 61 8.34 -0.88 -5.18
C ARG A 61 7.68 -1.93 -4.29
N ILE A 62 6.64 -2.57 -4.82
CA ILE A 62 5.90 -3.66 -4.19
C ILE A 62 5.82 -4.83 -5.16
N LYS A 63 6.28 -6.02 -4.74
CA LYS A 63 6.18 -7.28 -5.52
C LYS A 63 6.63 -7.20 -7.00
N GLY A 64 7.62 -6.34 -7.30
CA GLY A 64 8.17 -6.17 -8.66
C GLY A 64 7.53 -5.05 -9.48
N THR A 65 6.50 -4.40 -8.95
CA THR A 65 5.90 -3.21 -9.55
C THR A 65 6.37 -1.97 -8.80
N LEU A 66 6.77 -0.95 -9.54
CA LEU A 66 7.03 0.39 -9.05
C LEU A 66 5.74 1.20 -9.18
N TYR A 67 5.28 1.75 -8.07
CA TYR A 67 4.13 2.64 -7.98
C TYR A 67 4.63 4.05 -7.71
N LEU A 68 4.00 5.00 -8.41
CA LEU A 68 4.16 6.42 -8.23
C LEU A 68 2.87 6.93 -7.61
N THR A 69 2.93 7.24 -6.33
CA THR A 69 1.77 7.59 -5.51
C THR A 69 1.86 9.05 -5.12
N ASP A 70 0.76 9.77 -5.22
CA ASP A 70 0.65 11.12 -4.70
C ASP A 70 0.75 11.09 -3.16
N LEU A 71 1.69 11.87 -2.61
CA LEU A 71 2.03 11.83 -1.19
C LEU A 71 0.87 12.29 -0.30
N ASP A 72 0.08 13.25 -0.77
CA ASP A 72 -0.97 13.91 0.02
C ASP A 72 -2.27 13.09 0.03
N THR A 73 -2.60 12.46 -1.09
CA THR A 73 -3.85 11.71 -1.27
C THR A 73 -3.68 10.19 -1.13
N GLY A 74 -2.45 9.69 -1.26
CA GLY A 74 -2.19 8.25 -1.32
C GLY A 74 -2.68 7.58 -2.61
N ILE A 75 -3.12 8.34 -3.60
CA ILE A 75 -3.64 7.80 -4.86
C ILE A 75 -2.48 7.45 -5.80
N VAL A 76 -2.52 6.24 -6.36
CA VAL A 76 -1.56 5.79 -7.39
C VAL A 76 -1.78 6.59 -8.67
N GLN A 77 -0.77 7.36 -9.07
CA GLN A 77 -0.78 8.17 -10.28
C GLN A 77 -0.29 7.40 -11.50
N ALA A 78 0.70 6.51 -11.30
CA ALA A 78 1.24 5.66 -12.35
C ALA A 78 1.91 4.42 -11.75
N GLU A 79 2.09 3.39 -12.57
CA GLU A 79 2.82 2.19 -12.21
C GLU A 79 3.63 1.66 -13.40
N THR A 80 4.69 0.90 -13.10
CA THR A 80 5.45 0.15 -14.10
C THR A 80 6.12 -1.05 -13.46
N TYR A 81 6.29 -2.12 -14.22
CA TYR A 81 7.11 -3.24 -13.77
C TYR A 81 8.60 -2.84 -13.71
N ILE A 82 9.31 -3.37 -12.71
CA ILE A 82 10.76 -3.26 -12.57
C ILE A 82 11.34 -4.60 -12.12
N HIS A 83 12.37 -5.06 -12.83
CA HIS A 83 12.97 -6.36 -12.53
C HIS A 83 13.80 -6.33 -11.24
N GLY A 84 13.64 -7.36 -10.41
CA GLY A 84 14.40 -7.50 -9.17
C GLY A 84 14.03 -6.45 -8.11
N THR A 85 14.95 -6.20 -7.18
CA THR A 85 14.84 -5.14 -6.15
C THR A 85 16.13 -4.31 -6.16
N PRO A 86 16.33 -3.47 -7.19
CA PRO A 86 17.60 -2.78 -7.38
C PRO A 86 17.89 -1.84 -6.20
N ALA A 87 19.17 -1.66 -5.88
CA ALA A 87 19.59 -0.65 -4.90
C ALA A 87 19.44 0.78 -5.46
N SER A 88 19.53 0.93 -6.78
CA SER A 88 19.23 2.16 -7.50
C SER A 88 18.85 1.87 -8.95
N PHE A 89 18.15 2.80 -9.61
CA PHE A 89 17.84 2.72 -11.03
C PHE A 89 17.74 4.11 -11.67
N PHE A 90 17.91 4.19 -12.98
CA PHE A 90 17.64 5.42 -13.74
C PHE A 90 16.26 5.32 -14.42
N PRO A 91 15.49 6.41 -14.49
CA PRO A 91 14.21 6.41 -15.21
C PRO A 91 14.34 5.96 -16.66
N SER A 92 15.44 6.33 -17.32
CA SER A 92 15.74 5.98 -18.72
C SER A 92 15.83 4.46 -18.97
N ALA A 93 16.20 3.68 -17.95
CA ALA A 93 16.29 2.22 -18.02
C ALA A 93 14.93 1.51 -17.89
N LEU A 94 13.86 2.24 -17.59
CA LEU A 94 12.51 1.71 -17.53
C LEU A 94 11.90 1.59 -18.94
N ALA A 95 10.94 0.68 -19.08
CA ALA A 95 10.10 0.58 -20.27
C ALA A 95 9.29 1.88 -20.46
N ASP A 96 9.00 2.23 -21.71
CA ASP A 96 8.20 3.42 -22.01
C ASP A 96 6.81 3.30 -21.39
N SER A 97 6.49 4.23 -20.49
CA SER A 97 5.31 4.19 -19.63
C SER A 97 5.03 5.59 -19.07
N LYS A 98 3.81 5.79 -18.53
CA LYS A 98 3.48 7.02 -17.78
C LYS A 98 4.43 7.20 -16.59
N ALA A 99 4.76 6.11 -15.89
CA ALA A 99 5.66 6.14 -14.74
C ALA A 99 7.06 6.62 -15.13
N LYS A 100 7.63 6.11 -16.24
CA LYS A 100 8.92 6.57 -16.76
C LYS A 100 8.92 8.09 -16.98
N LYS A 101 7.93 8.61 -17.71
CA LYS A 101 7.83 10.04 -18.04
C LYS A 101 7.73 10.90 -16.77
N MET A 102 6.97 10.46 -15.78
CA MET A 102 6.85 11.17 -14.50
C MET A 102 8.17 11.18 -13.72
N LEU A 103 8.91 10.06 -13.71
CA LEU A 103 10.22 9.99 -13.05
C LEU A 103 11.28 10.84 -13.77
N GLU A 104 11.26 10.85 -15.11
CA GLU A 104 12.13 11.73 -15.92
C GLU A 104 11.83 13.22 -15.68
N GLN A 105 10.57 13.58 -15.40
CA GLN A 105 10.19 14.93 -14.98
C GLN A 105 10.62 15.27 -13.54
N CYS A 106 10.96 14.27 -12.73
CA CYS A 106 11.55 14.49 -11.41
C CYS A 106 13.05 14.72 -11.52
N SER A 107 13.74 13.84 -12.26
CA SER A 107 15.15 14.01 -12.62
C SER A 107 15.48 13.27 -13.92
N ASP A 108 16.16 13.96 -14.82
CA ASP A 108 16.66 13.46 -16.09
C ASP A 108 18.05 12.82 -15.99
N ILE A 109 18.86 13.26 -15.02
CA ILE A 109 20.29 12.89 -14.90
C ILE A 109 20.57 12.03 -13.66
N ARG A 110 19.74 12.10 -12.61
CA ARG A 110 20.00 11.37 -11.34
C ARG A 110 19.33 10.00 -11.33
N SER A 111 19.99 9.07 -10.62
CA SER A 111 19.38 7.79 -10.29
C SER A 111 18.47 7.94 -9.07
N PHE A 112 17.40 7.15 -9.09
CA PHE A 112 16.57 6.87 -7.93
C PHE A 112 17.28 5.80 -7.10
N ILE A 113 17.69 6.16 -5.89
CA ILE A 113 18.33 5.29 -4.90
C ILE A 113 17.30 4.78 -3.91
N ARG A 114 17.45 3.54 -3.47
CA ARG A 114 16.58 2.96 -2.44
C ARG A 114 16.90 3.62 -1.10
N THR A 115 15.99 4.45 -0.62
CA THR A 115 16.15 5.22 0.62
C THR A 115 15.82 4.38 1.84
N SER A 116 14.78 3.55 1.75
CA SER A 116 14.35 2.69 2.85
C SER A 116 13.67 1.42 2.39
N THR A 117 13.43 0.52 3.33
CA THR A 117 12.60 -0.67 3.14
C THR A 117 11.76 -0.85 4.37
N ILE A 118 10.47 -1.10 4.17
CA ILE A 118 9.53 -1.41 5.24
C ILE A 118 8.95 -2.80 4.99
N ASP A 119 8.85 -3.60 6.04
CA ASP A 119 8.12 -4.85 6.04
C ASP A 119 6.71 -4.60 6.59
N VAL A 120 5.71 -4.77 5.73
CA VAL A 120 4.31 -4.59 6.08
C VAL A 120 3.70 -5.97 6.31
N PHE A 121 3.12 -6.16 7.49
CA PHE A 121 2.33 -7.36 7.79
C PHE A 121 0.87 -7.07 7.47
N VAL A 122 0.39 -7.63 6.37
CA VAL A 122 -0.99 -7.49 5.92
C VAL A 122 -1.77 -8.71 6.36
N SER A 123 -2.82 -8.48 7.13
CA SER A 123 -3.81 -9.49 7.45
C SER A 123 -5.15 -9.10 6.84
N SER A 124 -5.86 -10.10 6.33
CA SER A 124 -7.17 -9.92 5.71
C SER A 124 -8.20 -10.76 6.43
N TRP A 125 -9.38 -10.18 6.65
CA TRP A 125 -10.50 -10.82 7.36
C TRP A 125 -11.77 -10.68 6.54
N ARG A 126 -12.70 -11.63 6.68
CA ARG A 126 -14.10 -11.50 6.24
C ARG A 126 -14.97 -11.23 7.43
N VAL A 127 -15.96 -10.36 7.24
CA VAL A 127 -17.11 -10.25 8.14
C VAL A 127 -18.14 -11.29 7.69
N LEU A 128 -18.59 -12.12 8.63
CA LEU A 128 -19.57 -13.18 8.40
C LEU A 128 -20.84 -12.91 9.20
N ASP A 129 -22.00 -13.24 8.66
CA ASP A 129 -23.28 -13.26 9.38
C ASP A 129 -23.47 -14.54 10.21
N GLU A 130 -24.64 -14.66 10.86
CA GLU A 130 -25.07 -15.82 11.65
C GLU A 130 -25.04 -17.13 10.85
N ASN A 131 -25.24 -17.03 9.53
CA ASN A 131 -25.25 -18.14 8.58
C ASN A 131 -23.85 -18.42 8.00
N LYS A 132 -22.81 -17.78 8.53
CA LYS A 132 -21.41 -17.85 8.08
C LYS A 132 -21.22 -17.39 6.62
N LYS A 133 -22.12 -16.56 6.10
CA LYS A 133 -22.02 -15.94 4.78
C LYS A 133 -21.29 -14.61 4.91
N THR A 134 -20.52 -14.27 3.89
CA THR A 134 -19.82 -12.97 3.85
C THR A 134 -20.83 -11.84 3.69
N ILE A 135 -20.74 -10.86 4.58
CA ILE A 135 -21.49 -9.62 4.49
C ILE A 135 -20.71 -8.71 3.53
N ALA A 136 -21.37 -8.28 2.45
CA ALA A 136 -20.80 -7.47 1.38
C ALA A 136 -21.10 -5.98 1.59
#